data_AF-A0A380CKU5-F1
#
_entry.id   AF-A0A380CKU5-F1
#
_cell.length_a   1.000
_cell.length_b   1.000
_cell.length_c   1.000
_cell.angle_alpha   90.00
_cell.angle_beta   90.00
_cell.angle_gamma   90.00
#
_symmetry.space_group_name_H-M   'P 1'
#
loop_
_entity.id
_entity.type
_entity.pdbx_description
1 polymer ?
#
loop_
_entity_poly.entity_id
_entity_poly.type
_entity_poly.pdbx_seq_one_letter_code
_entity_poly.pdbx_strand_id
1 'polypeptide(L)'
;MDNKVIAKLFKLGSQLMELHNENPFRAKAMASASFKIDKLPFSAATATVEDLSAQQGIGKGTAEKIQEIIQTGSFAELDQLIANTPPGLLDMLQIKGLGPKKILIIWKELGIESVGELYYACNENRLVEAKGFGLKTQEDIKKKHRIFYCQSRLVSICESLTFCRSNSQ
;
A
#
# COMPACT_ATOMS: atom_id res chain seq x y z
N MET A 1 2.94 19.61 -2.15
CA MET A 1 2.44 18.23 -2.03
C MET A 1 1.49 17.98 -3.18
N ASP A 2 1.61 16.87 -3.91
CA ASP A 2 0.78 16.59 -5.08
C ASP A 2 -0.51 15.84 -4.71
N ASN A 3 -1.58 16.06 -5.48
CA ASN A 3 -2.85 15.33 -5.36
C ASN A 3 -2.64 13.81 -5.36
N LYS A 4 -1.69 13.32 -6.18
CA LYS A 4 -1.33 11.90 -6.26
C LYS A 4 -0.79 11.35 -4.95
N VAL A 5 -0.07 12.16 -4.18
CA VAL A 5 0.48 11.74 -2.88
C VAL A 5 -0.64 11.63 -1.86
N ILE A 6 -1.53 12.63 -1.79
CA ILE A 6 -2.69 12.62 -0.90
C ILE A 6 -3.60 11.43 -1.24
N ALA A 7 -3.89 11.21 -2.52
CA ALA A 7 -4.66 10.06 -2.98
C ALA A 7 -4.03 8.73 -2.57
N LYS A 8 -2.69 8.59 -2.64
CA LYS A 8 -1.99 7.38 -2.19
C LYS A 8 -2.14 7.14 -0.68
N LEU A 9 -2.10 8.19 0.14
CA LEU A 9 -2.29 8.07 1.59
C LEU A 9 -3.72 7.62 1.94
N PHE A 10 -4.74 8.22 1.32
CA PHE A 10 -6.13 7.78 1.47
C PHE A 10 -6.33 6.34 0.99
N LYS A 11 -5.67 5.97 -0.12
CA LYS A 11 -5.71 4.60 -0.62
C LYS A 11 -5.08 3.63 0.37
N LEU A 12 -3.91 3.95 0.92
CA LEU A 12 -3.25 3.13 1.94
C LEU A 12 -4.15 2.97 3.18
N GLY A 13 -4.71 4.07 3.69
CA GLY A 13 -5.67 4.04 4.80
C GLY A 13 -6.86 3.13 4.53
N SER A 14 -7.46 3.21 3.33
CA SER A 14 -8.57 2.33 2.96
C SER A 14 -8.17 0.84 2.96
N GLN A 15 -6.96 0.51 2.50
CA GLN A 15 -6.46 -0.86 2.47
C GLN A 15 -6.19 -1.39 3.88
N LEU A 16 -5.67 -0.56 4.78
CA LEU A 16 -5.44 -0.92 6.18
C LEU A 16 -6.75 -1.09 6.95
N MET A 17 -7.76 -0.24 6.70
CA MET A 17 -9.10 -0.43 7.28
C MET A 17 -9.72 -1.75 6.82
N GLU A 18 -9.60 -2.11 5.53
CA GLU A 18 -10.06 -3.41 5.05
C GLU A 18 -9.30 -4.58 5.71
N LEU A 19 -8.00 -4.41 5.95
CA LEU A 19 -7.16 -5.42 6.61
C LEU A 19 -7.54 -5.62 8.08
N HIS A 20 -7.89 -4.57 8.81
CA HIS A 20 -8.36 -4.65 10.19
C HIS A 20 -9.85 -5.02 10.30
N ASN A 21 -10.50 -5.32 9.18
CA ASN A 21 -11.93 -5.64 9.10
C ASN A 21 -12.80 -4.56 9.78
N GLU A 22 -12.40 -3.30 9.62
CA GLU A 22 -13.17 -2.14 10.04
C GLU A 22 -14.46 -2.00 9.24
N ASN A 23 -15.25 -0.96 9.57
CA ASN A 23 -16.52 -0.70 8.91
C ASN A 23 -16.34 -0.62 7.37
N PRO A 24 -16.96 -1.52 6.59
CA PRO A 24 -16.77 -1.59 5.14
C PRO A 24 -17.29 -0.33 4.42
N PHE A 25 -18.25 0.38 5.02
CA PHE A 25 -18.73 1.66 4.48
C PHE A 25 -17.64 2.74 4.58
N ARG A 26 -16.89 2.78 5.69
CA ARG A 26 -15.79 3.74 5.87
C ARG A 26 -14.63 3.44 4.95
N ALA A 27 -14.21 2.18 4.86
CA ALA A 27 -13.15 1.76 3.93
C ALA A 27 -13.50 2.12 2.48
N LYS A 28 -14.75 1.83 2.04
CA LYS A 28 -15.23 2.19 0.70
C LYS A 28 -15.30 3.70 0.48
N ALA A 29 -15.71 4.48 1.48
CA ALA A 29 -15.73 5.94 1.40
C ALA A 29 -14.31 6.50 1.24
N MET A 30 -13.34 6.00 2.02
CA MET A 30 -11.92 6.38 1.95
C MET A 30 -11.32 6.02 0.57
N ALA A 31 -11.61 4.82 0.06
CA ALA A 31 -11.17 4.40 -1.27
C ALA A 31 -11.78 5.28 -2.38
N SER A 32 -13.07 5.62 -2.26
CA SER A 32 -13.76 6.50 -3.21
C SER A 32 -13.18 7.92 -3.18
N ALA A 33 -12.87 8.43 -1.98
CA ALA A 33 -12.20 9.71 -1.79
C ALA A 33 -10.82 9.73 -2.46
N SER A 34 -10.01 8.67 -2.30
CA SER A 34 -8.70 8.59 -2.95
C SER A 34 -8.77 8.79 -4.47
N PHE A 35 -9.76 8.15 -5.12
CA PHE A 35 -9.96 8.25 -6.57
C PHE A 35 -10.46 9.63 -7.01
N LYS A 36 -11.30 10.26 -6.18
CA LYS A 36 -11.77 11.63 -6.42
C LYS A 36 -10.61 12.62 -6.33
N ILE A 37 -9.79 12.51 -5.29
CA ILE A 37 -8.62 13.37 -5.05
C ILE A 37 -7.62 13.28 -6.22
N ASP A 38 -7.34 12.06 -6.69
CA ASP A 38 -6.43 11.84 -7.83
C ASP A 38 -6.92 12.50 -9.14
N LYS A 39 -8.25 12.61 -9.29
CA LYS A 39 -8.91 13.19 -10.46
C LYS A 39 -9.33 14.64 -10.29
N LEU A 40 -8.95 15.30 -9.20
CA LEU A 40 -9.30 16.71 -9.00
C LEU A 40 -8.71 17.57 -10.13
N PRO A 41 -9.50 18.49 -10.71
CA PRO A 41 -9.02 19.38 -11.77
C PRO A 41 -8.12 20.51 -11.23
N PHE A 42 -8.05 20.68 -9.91
CA PHE A 42 -7.26 21.69 -9.21
C PHE A 42 -6.34 21.04 -8.16
N SER A 43 -5.35 21.79 -7.68
CA SER A 43 -4.45 21.32 -6.63
C SER A 43 -5.17 21.31 -5.27
N ALA A 44 -5.25 20.15 -4.64
CA ALA A 44 -5.81 20.01 -3.29
C ALA A 44 -4.96 20.75 -2.25
N ALA A 45 -3.67 20.96 -2.52
CA ALA A 45 -2.76 21.68 -1.63
C ALA A 45 -3.08 23.18 -1.52
N THR A 46 -3.77 23.76 -2.51
CA THR A 46 -4.15 25.18 -2.53
C THR A 46 -5.65 25.40 -2.34
N ALA A 47 -6.42 24.32 -2.24
CA ALA A 47 -7.88 24.38 -2.13
C ALA A 47 -8.31 24.54 -0.66
N THR A 48 -9.45 25.22 -0.45
CA THR A 48 -10.06 25.33 0.87
C THR A 48 -10.88 24.08 1.22
N VAL A 49 -11.24 23.93 2.51
CA VAL A 49 -12.11 22.83 2.96
C VAL A 49 -13.46 22.91 2.24
N GLU A 50 -13.94 24.12 1.99
CA GLU A 50 -15.18 24.42 1.28
C GLU A 50 -15.11 23.92 -0.17
N ASP A 51 -14.04 24.26 -0.90
CA ASP A 51 -13.83 23.83 -2.29
C ASP A 51 -13.75 22.30 -2.42
N LEU A 52 -13.09 21.66 -1.46
CA LEU A 52 -12.96 20.21 -1.38
C LEU A 52 -14.31 19.56 -1.05
N SER A 53 -15.05 20.09 -0.07
CA SER A 53 -16.35 19.58 0.35
C SER A 53 -17.46 19.80 -0.68
N ALA A 54 -17.29 20.75 -1.59
CA ALA A 54 -18.19 20.97 -2.72
C ALA A 54 -18.08 19.83 -3.76
N GLN A 55 -16.99 19.06 -3.76
CA GLN A 55 -16.82 17.94 -4.68
C GLN A 55 -17.65 16.74 -4.24
N GLN A 56 -18.51 16.27 -5.14
CA GLN A 56 -19.36 15.10 -4.88
C GLN A 56 -18.50 13.89 -4.49
N GLY A 57 -18.69 13.34 -3.29
CA GLY A 57 -17.92 12.20 -2.78
C GLY A 57 -16.74 12.56 -1.89
N ILE A 58 -16.47 13.85 -1.67
CA ILE A 58 -15.59 14.35 -0.60
C ILE A 58 -16.49 15.05 0.41
N GLY A 59 -16.66 14.46 1.59
CA GLY A 59 -17.40 15.10 2.69
C GLY A 59 -16.52 16.04 3.49
N LYS A 60 -17.13 16.84 4.39
CA LYS A 60 -16.39 17.74 5.30
C LYS A 60 -15.28 17.02 6.08
N GLY A 61 -15.57 15.86 6.66
CA GLY A 61 -14.55 15.09 7.39
C GLY A 61 -13.43 14.53 6.51
N THR A 62 -13.65 14.32 5.20
CA THR A 62 -12.58 13.96 4.26
C THR A 62 -11.75 15.20 3.91
N ALA A 63 -12.40 16.34 3.70
CA ALA A 63 -11.74 17.61 3.39
C ALA A 63 -10.83 18.09 4.56
N GLU A 64 -11.29 17.93 5.80
CA GLU A 64 -10.48 18.19 7.01
C GLU A 64 -9.24 17.29 7.07
N LYS A 65 -9.39 15.98 6.80
CA LYS A 65 -8.24 15.06 6.73
C LYS A 65 -7.26 15.41 5.60
N ILE A 66 -7.75 15.92 4.46
CA ILE A 66 -6.88 16.39 3.37
C ILE A 66 -6.04 17.57 3.86
N GLN A 67 -6.65 18.54 4.57
CA GLN A 67 -5.94 19.65 5.20
C GLN A 67 -4.90 19.17 6.21
N GLU A 68 -5.25 18.22 7.06
CA GLU A 68 -4.32 17.62 8.03
C GLU A 68 -3.10 17.02 7.31
N ILE A 69 -3.33 16.21 6.28
CA ILE A 69 -2.27 15.62 5.45
C ILE A 69 -1.37 16.69 4.81
N ILE A 70 -1.92 17.82 4.38
CA ILE A 70 -1.14 18.91 3.80
C ILE A 70 -0.24 19.57 4.84
N GLN A 71 -0.68 19.66 6.09
CA GLN A 71 0.04 20.32 7.18
C GLN A 71 1.07 19.40 7.86
N THR A 72 0.68 18.16 8.18
CA THR A 72 1.49 17.21 8.96
C THR A 72 2.15 16.12 8.11
N GLY A 73 1.65 15.89 6.89
CA GLY A 73 2.08 14.82 6.00
C GLY A 73 1.30 13.50 6.17
N SER A 74 0.49 13.35 7.23
CA SER A 74 -0.33 12.16 7.53
C SER A 74 -1.63 12.57 8.24
N PHE A 75 -2.38 11.61 8.77
CA PHE A 75 -3.52 11.88 9.65
C PHE A 75 -3.60 10.82 10.74
N ALA A 76 -4.09 11.19 11.92
CA ALA A 76 -4.01 10.36 13.12
C ALA A 76 -4.57 8.93 12.94
N GLU A 77 -5.67 8.78 12.21
CA GLU A 77 -6.29 7.46 11.94
C GLU A 77 -5.38 6.57 11.08
N LEU A 78 -4.65 7.12 10.10
CA LEU A 78 -3.69 6.36 9.30
C LEU A 78 -2.52 5.88 10.17
N ASP A 79 -2.00 6.75 11.02
CA ASP A 79 -0.86 6.44 11.87
C ASP A 79 -1.20 5.34 12.90
N GLN A 80 -2.42 5.38 13.45
CA GLN A 80 -2.93 4.31 14.32
C GLN A 80 -3.07 2.97 13.57
N LEU A 81 -3.60 2.98 12.35
CA LEU A 81 -3.73 1.78 11.54
C LEU A 81 -2.37 1.19 11.19
N ILE A 82 -1.38 2.03 10.87
CA ILE A 82 0.00 1.62 10.61
C ILE A 82 0.62 1.02 11.88
N ALA A 83 0.45 1.64 13.04
CA ALA A 83 0.99 1.15 14.31
C ALA A 83 0.40 -0.23 14.69
N ASN A 84 -0.86 -0.49 14.34
CA ASN A 84 -1.52 -1.77 14.58
C ASN A 84 -1.17 -2.85 13.54
N THR A 85 -0.51 -2.50 12.44
CA THR A 85 -0.19 -3.45 11.35
C THR A 85 1.28 -3.87 11.41
N PRO A 86 1.59 -5.17 11.46
CA PRO A 86 2.95 -5.68 11.33
C PRO A 86 3.64 -5.16 10.05
N PRO A 87 4.92 -4.77 10.12
CA PRO A 87 5.61 -4.16 8.99
C PRO A 87 5.65 -5.06 7.75
N GLY A 88 5.73 -6.37 7.92
CA GLY A 88 5.74 -7.29 6.77
C GLY A 88 4.41 -7.33 6.01
N LEU A 89 3.27 -7.00 6.62
CA LEU A 89 1.99 -6.85 5.89
C LEU A 89 1.97 -5.58 5.03
N LEU A 90 2.63 -4.51 5.48
CA LEU A 90 2.81 -3.29 4.69
C LEU A 90 3.66 -3.56 3.44
N ASP A 91 4.72 -4.36 3.58
CA ASP A 91 5.54 -4.78 2.43
C ASP A 91 4.75 -5.66 1.46
N MET A 92 3.92 -6.58 1.97
CA MET A 92 3.03 -7.39 1.13
C MET A 92 2.01 -6.55 0.36
N LEU A 93 1.50 -5.46 0.95
CA LEU A 93 0.58 -4.52 0.29
C LEU A 93 1.21 -3.83 -0.91
N GLN A 94 2.54 -3.69 -0.95
CA GLN A 94 3.25 -3.12 -2.11
C GLN A 94 3.32 -4.10 -3.29
N ILE A 95 3.12 -5.41 -3.05
CA ILE A 95 3.18 -6.41 -4.11
C ILE A 95 1.94 -6.30 -5.00
N LYS A 96 2.14 -5.86 -6.24
CA LYS A 96 1.07 -5.73 -7.23
C LYS A 96 0.29 -7.05 -7.38
N GLY A 97 -1.03 -7.02 -7.19
CA GLY A 97 -1.91 -8.18 -7.31
C GLY A 97 -2.24 -8.89 -5.99
N LEU A 98 -1.58 -8.49 -4.89
CA LEU A 98 -2.00 -8.78 -3.52
C LEU A 98 -2.79 -7.58 -3.00
N GLY A 99 -4.10 -7.73 -2.92
CA GLY A 99 -5.00 -6.75 -2.31
C GLY A 99 -5.22 -7.05 -0.82
N PRO A 100 -5.79 -6.11 -0.06
CA PRO A 100 -6.04 -6.26 1.38
C PRO A 100 -6.84 -7.53 1.73
N LYS A 101 -7.86 -7.89 0.93
CA LYS A 101 -8.63 -9.13 1.10
C LYS A 101 -7.77 -10.40 1.05
N LYS A 102 -6.78 -10.45 0.16
CA LYS A 102 -5.87 -11.59 0.03
C LYS A 102 -4.88 -11.64 1.20
N ILE A 103 -4.37 -10.48 1.60
CA ILE A 103 -3.44 -10.35 2.73
C ILE A 103 -4.13 -10.73 4.04
N LEU A 104 -5.41 -10.37 4.21
CA LEU A 104 -6.20 -10.81 5.35
C LEU A 104 -6.26 -12.34 5.45
N ILE A 105 -6.46 -13.04 4.34
CA ILE A 105 -6.46 -14.51 4.29
C ILE A 105 -5.07 -15.06 4.64
N ILE A 106 -4.01 -14.50 4.05
CA ILE A 106 -2.63 -14.88 4.37
C ILE A 106 -2.32 -14.72 5.86
N TRP A 107 -2.77 -13.62 6.46
CA TRP A 107 -2.53 -13.33 7.86
C TRP A 107 -3.39 -14.21 8.79
N LYS A 108 -4.69 -14.35 8.52
CA LYS A 108 -5.63 -15.08 9.39
C LYS A 108 -5.59 -16.60 9.21
N GLU A 109 -5.46 -17.10 7.98
CA GLU A 109 -5.47 -18.54 7.69
C GLU A 109 -4.08 -19.16 7.74
N LEU A 110 -3.06 -18.46 7.22
CA LEU A 110 -1.70 -19.00 7.12
C LEU A 110 -0.76 -18.51 8.23
N GLY A 111 -1.16 -17.47 8.99
CA GLY A 111 -0.33 -16.90 10.05
C GLY A 111 0.95 -16.25 9.56
N ILE A 112 0.97 -15.80 8.30
CA ILE A 112 2.17 -15.26 7.66
C ILE A 112 2.19 -13.75 7.88
N GLU A 113 3.27 -13.25 8.48
CA GLU A 113 3.42 -11.83 8.80
C GLU A 113 4.57 -11.17 8.04
N SER A 114 5.42 -11.97 7.38
CA SER A 114 6.58 -11.47 6.63
C SER A 114 6.59 -11.92 5.17
N VAL A 115 7.21 -11.08 4.31
CA VAL A 115 7.38 -11.39 2.88
C VAL A 115 8.24 -12.65 2.67
N GLY A 116 9.19 -12.93 3.58
CA GLY A 116 9.99 -14.14 3.56
C GLY A 116 9.14 -15.40 3.79
N GLU A 117 8.33 -15.41 4.84
CA GLU A 117 7.38 -16.50 5.11
C GLU A 117 6.37 -16.69 3.97
N LEU A 118 5.90 -15.59 3.36
CA LEU A 118 5.04 -15.67 2.18
C LEU A 118 5.73 -16.43 1.05
N TYR A 119 7.02 -16.18 0.81
CA TYR A 119 7.80 -16.89 -0.20
C TYR A 119 7.97 -18.38 0.15
N TYR A 120 8.25 -18.71 1.40
CA TYR A 120 8.31 -20.10 1.86
C TYR A 120 6.98 -20.83 1.70
N ALA A 121 5.86 -20.21 2.10
CA ALA A 121 4.53 -20.78 1.94
C ALA A 121 4.15 -20.99 0.47
N CYS A 122 4.62 -20.11 -0.43
CA CYS A 122 4.52 -20.35 -1.87
C CYS A 122 5.37 -21.55 -2.31
N ASN A 123 6.53 -21.80 -1.70
CA ASN A 123 7.38 -22.93 -2.05
C ASN A 123 6.82 -24.27 -1.58
N GLU A 124 6.16 -24.28 -0.42
CA GLU A 124 5.47 -25.43 0.17
C GLU A 124 4.07 -25.68 -0.43
N ASN A 125 3.65 -24.89 -1.44
CA ASN A 125 2.31 -24.91 -2.04
C ASN A 125 1.13 -24.67 -1.07
N ARG A 126 1.40 -24.28 0.18
CA ARG A 126 0.39 -23.90 1.19
C ARG A 126 -0.48 -22.75 0.72
N LEU A 127 0.06 -21.86 -0.13
CA LEU A 127 -0.69 -20.76 -0.69
C LEU A 127 -1.80 -21.22 -1.65
N VAL A 128 -1.65 -22.36 -2.34
CA VAL A 128 -2.65 -22.87 -3.31
C VAL A 128 -3.87 -23.45 -2.61
N GLU A 129 -3.68 -23.96 -1.39
CA GLU A 129 -4.77 -24.49 -0.57
C GLU A 129 -5.63 -23.38 0.04
N ALA A 130 -5.08 -22.16 0.14
CA ALA A 130 -5.81 -21.01 0.67
C ALA A 130 -6.88 -20.51 -0.31
N LYS A 131 -8.07 -20.23 0.22
CA LYS A 131 -9.23 -19.78 -0.57
C LYS A 131 -8.92 -18.48 -1.30
N GLY A 132 -9.09 -18.46 -2.63
CA GLY A 132 -8.85 -17.28 -3.47
C GLY A 132 -7.43 -17.16 -4.01
N PHE A 133 -6.57 -18.14 -3.75
CA PHE A 133 -5.26 -18.28 -4.35
C PHE A 133 -5.23 -19.50 -5.27
N GLY A 134 -4.78 -19.30 -6.50
CA GLY A 134 -4.56 -20.38 -7.46
C GLY A 134 -3.09 -20.46 -7.85
N LEU A 135 -2.71 -21.54 -8.56
CA LEU A 135 -1.34 -21.78 -9.02
C LEU A 135 -0.74 -20.56 -9.76
N LYS A 136 -1.54 -19.92 -10.61
CA LYS A 136 -1.13 -18.72 -11.34
C LYS A 136 -0.78 -17.54 -10.43
N THR A 137 -1.57 -17.33 -9.37
CA THR A 137 -1.31 -16.26 -8.38
C THR A 137 -0.03 -16.56 -7.60
N GLN A 138 0.20 -17.81 -7.21
CA GLN A 138 1.42 -18.23 -6.53
C GLN A 138 2.66 -18.00 -7.39
N GLU A 139 2.62 -18.39 -8.66
CA GLU A 139 3.74 -18.14 -9.59
C GLU A 139 4.01 -16.65 -9.77
N ASP A 140 2.97 -15.83 -9.90
CA ASP A 140 3.11 -14.38 -10.01
C ASP A 140 3.75 -13.77 -8.77
N ILE A 141 3.39 -14.25 -7.58
CA ILE A 141 3.99 -13.83 -6.31
C ILE A 141 5.46 -14.24 -6.25
N LYS A 142 5.80 -15.50 -6.60
CA LYS A 142 7.20 -15.97 -6.66
C LYS A 142 8.05 -15.14 -7.63
N LYS A 143 7.53 -14.85 -8.83
CA LYS A 143 8.21 -14.01 -9.82
C LYS A 143 8.44 -12.59 -9.31
N LYS A 144 7.44 -12.00 -8.65
CA LYS A 144 7.53 -10.64 -8.09
C LYS A 144 8.47 -10.55 -6.91
N HIS A 145 8.49 -11.56 -6.03
CA HIS A 145 9.45 -11.63 -4.93
C HIS A 145 10.89 -11.63 -5.44
N ARG A 146 11.17 -12.42 -6.50
CA ARG A 146 12.49 -12.43 -7.15
C ARG A 146 12.91 -11.05 -7.68
N ILE A 147 11.97 -10.28 -8.24
CA ILE A 147 12.22 -8.91 -8.71
C ILE A 147 12.43 -7.95 -7.53
N PHE A 148 11.59 -8.04 -6.50
CA PHE A 148 11.66 -7.19 -5.30
C PHE A 148 12.98 -7.35 -4.53
N TYR A 149 13.45 -8.60 -4.35
CA TYR A 149 14.75 -8.87 -3.73
C TYR A 149 15.92 -8.48 -4.62
N CYS A 150 15.81 -8.63 -5.94
CA CYS A 150 16.84 -8.16 -6.87
C CYS A 150 16.94 -6.63 -6.85
N GLN A 151 15.81 -5.93 -6.77
CA GLN A 151 15.74 -4.47 -6.77
C GLN A 151 16.19 -3.85 -5.43
N SER A 152 15.86 -4.47 -4.29
CA SER A 152 16.38 -4.05 -2.98
C SER A 152 17.87 -4.36 -2.78
N ARG A 153 18.38 -5.47 -3.35
CA ARG A 153 19.80 -5.84 -3.23
C ARG A 153 20.70 -5.16 -4.27
N LEU A 154 20.16 -4.69 -5.39
CA LEU A 154 20.89 -3.88 -6.37
C LEU A 154 21.29 -2.50 -5.83
N VAL A 155 20.65 -1.98 -4.78
CA VAL A 155 21.09 -0.73 -4.14
C VAL A 155 22.41 -0.94 -3.38
N SER A 156 22.58 -2.03 -2.63
CA SER A 156 23.86 -2.33 -1.96
C SER A 156 24.96 -2.76 -2.92
N ILE A 157 24.63 -3.34 -4.07
CA ILE A 157 25.64 -3.81 -5.03
C ILE A 157 26.08 -2.71 -6.00
N CYS A 158 25.24 -1.70 -6.30
CA CYS A 158 25.64 -0.57 -7.15
C CYS A 158 26.66 0.39 -6.50
N GLU A 159 26.65 0.56 -5.18
CA GLU A 159 27.73 1.30 -4.49
C GLU A 159 29.09 0.57 -4.59
N SER A 160 29.09 -0.76 -4.67
CA SER A 160 30.33 -1.53 -4.80
C SER A 160 30.83 -1.64 -6.25
N LEU A 161 29.96 -1.52 -7.26
CA LEU A 161 30.33 -1.73 -8.67
C LEU A 161 30.65 -0.45 -9.46
N THR A 162 30.50 0.73 -8.87
CA THR A 162 30.98 1.98 -9.48
C THR A 162 32.51 2.13 -9.36
N PHE A 163 33.17 1.32 -8.52
CA PHE A 163 34.64 1.32 -8.38
C PHE A 163 35.38 0.52 -9.47
N CYS A 164 34.71 -0.39 -10.21
CA CYS A 164 35.38 -1.23 -11.22
C CYS A 164 35.36 -0.65 -12.65
N ARG A 165 35.06 0.64 -12.84
CA ARG A 165 35.05 1.29 -14.17
C ARG A 165 36.01 2.47 -14.32
N SER A 166 37.08 2.52 -13.54
CA SER A 166 38.21 3.44 -13.76
C SER A 166 39.51 2.83 -13.25
N ASN A 167 40.06 1.86 -13.99
CA ASN A 167 41.49 1.64 -14.17
C ASN A 167 41.68 0.48 -15.15
N SER A 168 41.47 0.81 -16.43
CA SER A 168 42.06 0.09 -17.53
C SER A 168 42.76 1.14 -18.40
N GLN A 169 43.88 1.63 -17.88
CA GLN A 169 45.01 2.11 -18.67
C GLN A 169 46.26 1.44 -18.10
#